data_AF-A0A485D7E7-F1
#
_entry.id   AF-A0A485D7E7-F1
#
_cell.length_a   1.000
_cell.length_b   1.000
_cell.length_c   1.000
_cell.angle_alpha   90.00
_cell.angle_beta   90.00
_cell.angle_gamma   90.00
#
_symmetry.space_group_name_H-M   'P 1'
#
loop_
_entity.id
_entity.type
_entity.pdbx_description
1 polymer ?
#
loop_
_entity_poly.entity_id
_entity_poly.type
_entity_poly.pdbx_seq_one_letter_code
_entity_poly.pdbx_strand_id
1 'polypeptide(L)' 'MKIAVYSTKQYDKKYLQHVNDTYGFELEFFDFLLTEKTAKTANGCEAVVHICQR' A
#
# COMPACT_ATOMS: atom_id res chain seq x y z
N MET A 1 -1.47 4.34 12.19
CA MET A 1 -0.60 4.74 11.07
C MET A 1 -1.15 4.16 9.79
N LYS A 2 -1.51 5.02 8.83
CA LYS A 2 -2.08 4.64 7.52
C LYS A 2 -0.99 4.52 6.47
N ILE A 3 -0.99 3.40 5.74
CA ILE A 3 0.01 3.10 4.72
C ILE A 3 -0.69 2.81 3.40
N ALA A 4 -0.38 3.60 2.38
CA ALA A 4 -0.85 3.37 1.02
C ALA A 4 0.16 2.51 0.25
N VAL A 5 -0.26 1.34 -0.21
CA VAL A 5 0.57 0.39 -0.95
C VAL A 5 0.10 0.32 -2.40
N TYR A 6 0.94 0.74 -3.34
CA TYR A 6 0.67 0.80 -4.78
C TYR A 6 1.28 -0.39 -5.53
N SER A 7 0.71 -0.71 -6.70
CA SER A 7 1.11 -1.83 -7.55
C SER A 7 1.09 -3.19 -6.82
N THR A 8 0.08 -3.40 -5.99
CA THR A 8 -0.05 -4.61 -5.18
C THR A 8 -0.75 -5.73 -5.93
N LYS A 9 -0.18 -6.95 -5.90
CA LYS A 9 -0.88 -8.16 -6.34
C LYS A 9 -1.56 -8.86 -5.16
N GLN A 10 -2.42 -9.84 -5.47
CA GLN A 10 -3.14 -10.62 -4.45
C GLN A 10 -2.20 -11.29 -3.43
N TYR A 11 -1.01 -11.72 -3.85
CA TYR A 11 -0.03 -12.31 -2.93
C TYR A 11 0.55 -11.26 -1.97
N ASP A 12 0.86 -10.05 -2.45
CA ASP A 12 1.39 -8.96 -1.61
C ASP A 12 0.38 -8.61 -0.50
N LYS A 13 -0.90 -8.52 -0.86
CA LYS A 13 -2.00 -8.27 0.10
C LYS A 13 -2.03 -9.33 1.19
N LYS A 14 -1.91 -10.62 0.83
CA LYS A 14 -1.96 -11.72 1.79
C LYS A 14 -0.80 -11.66 2.78
N TYR A 15 0.43 -11.46 2.30
CA TYR A 15 1.60 -11.36 3.17
C TYR A 15 1.59 -10.11 4.03
N LEU A 16 1.24 -8.96 3.46
CA LEU A 16 1.17 -7.68 4.18
C LEU A 16 0.09 -7.71 5.26
N GLN A 17 -1.10 -8.27 4.98
CA GLN A 17 -2.14 -8.44 6.00
C GLN A 17 -1.71 -9.39 7.12
N HIS A 18 -1.03 -10.50 6.78
CA HIS A 18 -0.53 -11.44 7.78
C HIS A 18 0.50 -10.80 8.72
N VAL A 19 1.43 -10.00 8.18
CA VAL A 19 2.40 -9.27 9.00
C VAL A 19 1.69 -8.17 9.81
N ASN A 20 0.72 -7.50 9.20
CA ASN A 20 -0.01 -6.41 9.83
C ASN A 20 -0.85 -6.84 11.04
N ASP A 21 -1.25 -8.11 11.14
CA ASP A 21 -1.90 -8.66 12.34
C ASP A 21 -1.08 -8.39 13.61
N THR A 22 0.26 -8.40 13.50
CA THR A 22 1.17 -8.12 14.61
C THR A 22 1.31 -6.62 14.93
N TYR A 23 1.12 -5.74 13.94
CA TYR A 23 1.38 -4.29 14.10
C TYR A 23 0.12 -3.43 14.23
N GLY A 24 -1.02 -3.89 13.69
CA GLY A 24 -2.30 -3.16 13.74
C GLY A 24 -2.33 -1.88 12.92
N PHE A 25 -1.62 -1.81 11.78
CA PHE A 25 -1.67 -0.65 10.89
C PHE A 25 -2.90 -0.69 9.96
N GLU A 26 -3.25 0.46 9.40
CA GLU A 26 -4.29 0.56 8.37
C GLU A 26 -3.62 0.52 6.99
N LEU A 27 -3.66 -0.64 6.33
CA LEU A 27 -3.08 -0.86 5.01
C LEU A 27 -4.13 -0.63 3.92
N GLU A 28 -3.94 0.38 3.08
CA GLU A 28 -4.73 0.61 1.87
C GLU A 28 -3.98 0.10 0.65
N PHE A 29 -4.58 -0.85 -0.08
CA PHE A 29 -3.95 -1.48 -1.23
C PHE A 29 -4.55 -0.96 -2.54
N PHE A 30 -3.69 -0.42 -3.39
CA PHE A 30 -4.01 0.06 -4.73
C PHE A 30 -3.39 -0.86 -5.79
N ASP A 31 -4.19 -1.21 -6.79
CA ASP A 31 -3.78 -2.07 -7.92
C ASP A 31 -3.06 -1.28 -9.02
N PHE A 32 -3.23 0.05 -9.02
CA PHE A 32 -2.62 0.95 -9.99
C PHE A 32 -1.24 1.46 -9.55
N LEU A 33 -0.46 1.89 -10.54
CA LEU A 33 0.86 2.50 -10.35
C LEU A 33 0.75 3.85 -9.65
N LEU A 34 1.77 4.16 -8.84
CA LEU A 34 1.92 5.49 -8.27
C LEU A 34 2.36 6.46 -9.38
N THR A 35 1.44 7.32 -9.81
CA THR A 35 1.66 8.42 -10.74
C THR A 35 1.35 9.75 -10.08
N GLU A 36 1.74 10.87 -10.69
CA GLU A 36 1.45 12.22 -10.17
C GLU A 36 -0.06 12.45 -9.95
N LYS A 37 -0.91 11.84 -10.78
CA LYS A 37 -2.37 11.96 -10.68
C LYS A 37 -2.96 11.17 -9.50
N THR A 38 -2.32 10.06 -9.14
CA THR A 38 -2.76 9.17 -8.05
C THR A 38 -2.07 9.47 -6.73
N ALA A 39 -1.00 10.27 -6.73
CA ALA A 39 -0.32 10.71 -5.51
C ALA A 39 -1.26 11.42 -4.53
N LYS A 40 -2.32 12.07 -5.03
CA LYS A 40 -3.38 12.65 -4.19
C LYS A 40 -4.11 11.64 -3.31
N THR A 41 -4.15 10.35 -3.67
CA THR A 41 -4.79 9.32 -2.83
C THR A 41 -3.94 8.90 -1.64
N ALA A 42 -2.64 9.23 -1.65
CA ALA A 42 -1.77 9.07 -0.49
C ALA A 42 -1.88 10.26 0.49
N ASN A 43 -2.70 11.26 0.19
CA ASN A 43 -2.86 12.43 1.05
C ASN A 43 -3.58 12.02 2.36
N GLY A 44 -2.89 12.15 3.49
CA GLY A 44 -3.33 11.65 4.79
C GLY A 44 -2.79 10.27 5.17
N CYS A 45 -2.02 9.61 4.30
CA CYS A 45 -1.20 8.46 4.68
C CYS A 45 0.16 8.93 5.19
N GLU A 46 0.65 8.30 6.25
CA GLU A 46 1.97 8.61 6.81
C GLU A 46 3.10 7.99 5.98
N ALA A 47 2.81 6.89 5.27
CA ALA A 47 3.77 6.19 4.43
C ALA A 47 3.15 5.74 3.10
N VAL A 48 4.00 5.72 2.08
CA VAL A 48 3.67 5.23 0.74
C VAL A 48 4.67 4.14 0.37
N VAL A 49 4.16 2.98 -0.04
CA VAL A 49 4.96 1.85 -0.50
C VAL A 49 4.62 1.59 -1.96
N HIS A 50 5.63 1.59 -2.82
CA HIS A 50 5.46 1.26 -4.24
C HIS A 50 6.21 -0.04 -4.54
N ILE A 51 5.47 -1.10 -4.87
CA ILE A 51 6.07 -2.40 -5.18
C ILE A 51 6.56 -2.37 -6.63
N CYS A 52 7.87 -2.28 -6.81
CA CYS A 52 8.49 -2.36 -8.13
C CYS A 52 8.45 -3.81 -8.63
N GLN A 53 7.42 -4.15 -9.40
CA GLN A 53 7.34 -5.42 -10.11
C GLN A 53 8.15 -5.31 -11.40
N ARG A 54 9.46 -5.62 -11.31
CA ARG A 54 10.30 -5.86 -12.50
C ARG A 54 9.87 -7.13 -13.22
#